data_AF-A0A5N5X9L7-F1
#
_entry.id   AF-A0A5N5X9L7-F1
#
_cell.length_a   1.000
_cell.length_b   1.000
_cell.length_c   1.000
_cell.angle_alpha   90.00
_cell.angle_beta   90.00
_cell.angle_gamma   90.00
#
_symmetry.space_group_name_H-M   'P 1'
#
loop_
_entity.id
_entity.type
_entity.pdbx_description
1 polymer ?
#
loop_
_entity_poly.entity_id
_entity_poly.type
_entity_poly.pdbx_seq_one_letter_code
_entity_poly.pdbx_strand_id
1 'polypeptide(L)' 'MKTRPPTSTTMAFPPASAGPNAVRAYISDVLITKHDTTSDFAQEAASHSQLGRPNDLHHASAKYFRGVFGDDIGL' A
#
# COMPACT_ATOMS: atom_id res chain seq x y z
N MET A 1 15.72 -25.86 -6.55
CA MET A 1 14.40 -25.47 -6.00
C MET A 1 14.03 -24.14 -6.62
N LYS A 2 13.08 -24.12 -7.56
CA LYS A 2 12.62 -22.89 -8.21
C LYS A 2 11.50 -22.33 -7.33
N THR A 3 11.81 -21.34 -6.50
CA THR A 3 10.81 -20.63 -5.72
C THR A 3 9.82 -20.01 -6.69
N ARG A 4 8.54 -20.41 -6.55
CA ARG A 4 7.41 -19.83 -7.28
C ARG A 4 7.45 -18.31 -7.03
N PRO A 5 7.35 -17.44 -8.06
CA PRO A 5 7.13 -16.03 -7.79
C PRO A 5 5.83 -15.95 -6.98
N PRO A 6 5.77 -15.18 -5.88
CA PRO A 6 4.49 -14.92 -5.24
C PRO A 6 3.59 -14.31 -6.30
N THR A 7 2.50 -15.03 -6.61
CA THR A 7 1.40 -14.55 -7.43
C THR A 7 1.02 -13.16 -6.94
N SER A 8 1.04 -12.17 -7.83
CA SER A 8 0.42 -10.85 -7.65
C SER A 8 -0.99 -11.09 -7.12
N THR A 9 -1.12 -11.01 -5.80
CA THR A 9 -2.33 -11.37 -5.08
C THR A 9 -3.14 -10.10 -5.01
N THR A 10 -4.13 -10.02 -5.88
CA THR A 10 -5.41 -9.32 -5.75
C THR A 10 -5.46 -8.21 -4.70
N MET A 11 -5.85 -6.99 -5.14
CA MET A 11 -6.20 -5.79 -4.35
C MET A 11 -7.33 -6.01 -3.30
N ALA A 12 -7.34 -7.13 -2.60
CA ALA A 12 -8.21 -7.38 -1.48
C ALA A 12 -7.71 -6.52 -0.32
N PHE A 13 -8.61 -5.71 0.22
CA PHE A 13 -8.31 -4.95 1.42
C PHE A 13 -7.87 -5.91 2.53
N PRO A 14 -6.78 -5.62 3.26
CA PRO A 14 -6.25 -6.54 4.25
C PRO A 14 -7.28 -6.82 5.36
N PRO A 15 -7.43 -8.07 5.82
CA PRO A 15 -8.37 -8.40 6.89
C PRO A 15 -7.98 -7.67 8.18
N ALA A 16 -8.92 -7.38 9.08
CA ALA A 16 -8.65 -6.59 10.29
C ALA A 16 -7.53 -7.14 11.21
N SER A 17 -7.25 -8.45 11.12
CA SER A 17 -6.15 -9.13 11.84
C SER A 17 -4.77 -9.00 11.16
N ALA A 18 -4.71 -8.39 9.97
CA ALA A 18 -3.49 -8.24 9.20
C ALA A 18 -2.50 -7.29 9.89
N GLY A 19 -1.23 -7.66 9.83
CA GLY A 19 -0.13 -6.84 10.33
C GLY A 19 0.35 -5.78 9.34
N PRO A 20 1.31 -4.94 9.75
CA PRO A 20 1.83 -3.82 8.96
C PRO A 20 2.35 -4.22 7.57
N ASN A 21 2.96 -5.40 7.43
CA ASN A 21 3.50 -5.85 6.14
C ASN A 21 2.40 -6.08 5.09
N ALA A 22 1.24 -6.59 5.50
CA ALA A 22 0.11 -6.79 4.61
C ALA A 22 -0.56 -5.45 4.24
N VAL A 23 -0.58 -4.49 5.17
CA VAL A 23 -1.03 -3.11 4.90
C VAL A 23 -0.11 -2.44 3.87
N ARG A 24 1.20 -2.56 4.02
CA ARG A 24 2.18 -2.02 3.06
C ARG A 24 2.07 -2.66 1.70
N ALA A 25 1.93 -3.99 1.63
CA ALA A 25 1.73 -4.69 0.37
C ALA A 25 0.47 -4.19 -0.36
N TYR A 26 -0.64 -4.02 0.35
CA TYR A 26 -1.86 -3.46 -0.21
C TYR A 26 -1.66 -2.02 -0.73
N ILE A 27 -0.98 -1.16 0.04
CA ILE A 27 -0.67 0.21 -0.38
C ILE A 27 0.18 0.20 -1.66
N SER A 28 1.25 -0.60 -1.71
CA SER A 28 2.11 -0.68 -2.88
C SER A 28 1.35 -1.18 -4.12
N ASP A 29 0.50 -2.19 -3.96
CA ASP A 29 -0.34 -2.70 -5.07
C ASP A 29 -1.31 -1.62 -5.56
N VAL A 30 -1.93 -0.85 -4.67
CA VAL A 30 -2.82 0.25 -5.05
C VAL A 30 -2.07 1.33 -5.83
N LEU A 31 -0.88 1.72 -5.37
CA LEU A 31 -0.04 2.72 -6.04
C LEU A 31 0.34 2.28 -7.46
N ILE A 32 0.81 1.04 -7.61
CA ILE A 32 1.18 0.50 -8.93
C ILE A 32 -0.05 0.38 -9.84
N THR A 33 -1.14 -0.20 -9.35
CA THR A 33 -2.27 -0.58 -10.21
C THR A 33 -3.21 0.58 -10.54
N LYS A 34 -3.37 1.55 -9.64
CA LYS A 34 -4.31 2.68 -9.84
C LYS A 34 -3.62 3.97 -10.27
N HIS A 35 -2.34 4.13 -9.92
CA HIS A 35 -1.59 5.36 -10.18
C HIS A 35 -0.43 5.15 -11.15
N ASP A 36 -0.30 3.94 -11.74
CA ASP A 36 0.74 3.57 -12.72
C ASP A 36 2.16 3.92 -12.25
N THR A 37 2.42 3.78 -10.96
CA THR A 37 3.72 4.08 -10.37
C THR A 37 4.68 2.90 -10.52
N THR A 38 5.98 3.16 -10.44
CA THR A 38 6.98 2.08 -10.40
C THR A 38 6.89 1.30 -9.08
N SER A 39 7.32 0.03 -9.12
CA SER A 39 7.39 -0.82 -7.92
C SER A 39 8.30 -0.21 -6.84
N ASP A 40 9.42 0.39 -7.23
CA ASP A 40 10.38 0.99 -6.31
C ASP A 40 9.75 2.18 -5.57
N PHE A 41 9.09 3.09 -6.30
CA PHE A 41 8.36 4.19 -5.70
C PHE A 41 7.26 3.70 -4.76
N ALA A 42 6.46 2.72 -5.19
CA ALA A 42 5.35 2.20 -4.41
C ALA A 42 5.81 1.52 -3.11
N GLN A 43 6.97 0.86 -3.12
CA GLN A 43 7.55 0.26 -1.92
C GLN A 43 8.12 1.30 -0.97
N GLU A 44 8.83 2.32 -1.50
CA GLU A 44 9.36 3.43 -0.71
C GLU A 44 8.22 4.20 -0.03
N ALA A 45 7.21 4.61 -0.81
CA ALA A 45 6.01 5.28 -0.32
C ALA A 45 5.26 4.47 0.74
N ALA A 46 5.05 3.16 0.52
CA ALA A 46 4.41 2.29 1.50
C ALA A 46 5.26 2.13 2.77
N SER A 47 6.59 2.13 2.67
CA SER A 47 7.49 2.03 3.82
C SER A 47 7.41 3.27 4.73
N HIS A 48 7.11 4.44 4.14
CA HIS A 48 6.91 5.70 4.86
C HIS A 48 5.52 5.80 5.51
N SER A 49 4.58 4.93 5.14
CA SER A 49 3.29 4.86 5.80
C SER A 49 3.46 4.36 7.24
N GLN A 50 3.08 5.21 8.18
CA GLN A 50 2.94 4.89 9.61
C GLN A 50 1.70 4.02 9.92
N LEU A 51 0.90 3.66 8.91
CA LEU A 51 -0.30 2.85 9.08
C LEU A 51 0.10 1.39 9.32
N GLY A 52 -0.03 0.94 10.56
CA GLY A 52 0.27 -0.43 10.96
C GLY A 52 -0.94 -1.35 10.94
N ARG A 53 -2.16 -0.80 10.90
CA ARG A 53 -3.42 -1.56 10.98
C ARG A 53 -4.34 -1.22 9.80
N PRO A 54 -5.07 -2.20 9.26
CA PRO A 54 -6.08 -1.98 8.24
C PRO A 54 -7.15 -0.96 8.66
N ASN A 55 -7.53 -0.92 9.95
CA ASN A 55 -8.52 0.04 10.42
C ASN A 55 -7.99 1.49 10.41
N ASP A 56 -6.69 1.68 10.61
CA ASP A 56 -6.05 3.00 10.49
C ASP A 56 -5.98 3.41 9.03
N LEU A 57 -5.70 2.46 8.13
CA LEU A 57 -5.73 2.67 6.68
C LEU A 57 -7.12 3.07 6.18
N HIS A 58 -8.18 2.43 6.69
CA HIS A 58 -9.55 2.76 6.31
C HIS A 58 -9.98 4.17 6.77
N HIS A 59 -9.46 4.65 7.91
CA HIS A 59 -9.79 5.96 8.46
C HIS A 59 -8.77 7.06 8.13
N ALA A 60 -7.69 6.73 7.43
CA ALA A 60 -6.69 7.71 7.03
C ALA A 60 -7.31 8.74 6.09
N SER A 61 -7.01 10.01 6.36
CA SER A 61 -7.55 11.12 5.56
C SER A 61 -6.80 11.27 4.24
N ALA A 62 -7.45 11.88 3.23
CA ALA A 62 -6.77 12.29 2.00
C ALA A 62 -5.54 13.17 2.29
N LYS A 63 -5.60 14.06 3.30
CA LYS A 63 -4.44 14.86 3.74
C LYS A 63 -3.26 14.00 4.18
N TYR A 64 -3.51 12.88 4.85
CA TYR A 64 -2.47 11.92 5.21
C TYR A 64 -1.85 11.31 3.95
N PHE A 65 -2.67 10.83 3.03
CA PHE A 65 -2.18 10.20 1.80
C PHE A 65 -1.42 11.18 0.90
N ARG A 66 -1.84 12.44 0.79
CA ARG A 66 -1.05 13.47 0.07
C ARG A 66 0.29 13.73 0.72
N GLY A 67 0.34 13.75 2.04
CA GLY A 67 1.61 13.92 2.77
C GLY A 67 2.59 12.76 2.58
N VAL A 68 2.09 11.53 2.36
CA VAL A 68 2.92 10.33 2.18
C VAL A 68 3.24 10.08 0.70
N PHE A 69 2.29 10.32 -0.20
CA PHE A 69 2.38 9.93 -1.62
C PHE A 69 2.53 11.11 -2.59
N GLY A 70 2.38 12.35 -2.12
CA GLY A 70 2.31 13.55 -2.94
C GLY A 70 0.87 13.92 -3.34
N ASP A 71 0.68 15.19 -3.70
CA ASP A 71 -0.65 15.77 -3.99
C ASP A 71 -1.33 15.15 -5.21
N ASP A 72 -0.57 14.69 -6.20
CA ASP A 72 -1.10 14.08 -7.43
C ASP A 72 -1.63 12.65 -7.21
N ILE A 73 -1.13 11.98 -6.17
CA ILE A 73 -1.41 10.55 -5.89
C ILE A 73 -2.37 10.38 -4.71
N GLY A 74 -2.28 11.25 -3.69
CA GLY A 74 -3.08 11.16 -2.45
C GLY A 74 -4.51 11.73 -2.53
N LEU A 75 -5.11 11.83 -3.72
CA LEU A 75 -6.43 12.44 -3.95
C LEU A 75 -7.61 11.53 -3.61
#